data_AF-F9D4S5-F1
#
_entry.id   AF-F9D4S5-F1
#
_cell.length_a   1.000
_cell.length_b   1.000
_cell.length_c   1.000
_cell.angle_alpha   90.00
_cell.angle_beta   90.00
_cell.angle_gamma   90.00
#
_symmetry.space_group_name_H-M   'P 1'
#
loop_
_entity.id
_entity.type
_entity.pdbx_description
1 polymer ?
#
loop_
_entity_poly.entity_id
_entity_poly.type
_entity_poly.pdbx_seq_one_letter_code
_entity_poly.pdbx_strand_id
1 'polypeptide(L)'
;MKKNLIKKLGLAALLALPLGAQAQTEEKLTDVAYLVVEQETTTVRFALTSEPVISFDNGNLIVASQSDTLSTALSGVKNYRIESQKVSTGIREVPAASAAGTDGSAVSFANAEVQGLKAGARVAIYTTDGKQVAAVVAGTDGKAALSLSQLPKGIYILRTPGKSFKIVNR
;
A
#
# COMPACT_ATOMS: atom_id res chain seq x y z
N MET A 1 -1.69 5.23 77.73
CA MET A 1 -0.58 4.53 77.06
C MET A 1 -0.76 3.02 77.20
N LYS A 2 -1.00 2.29 76.10
CA LYS A 2 -0.97 0.81 75.90
C LYS A 2 -1.64 0.53 74.53
N LYS A 3 -0.86 0.60 73.44
CA LYS A 3 -0.33 -0.52 72.62
C LYS A 3 -1.39 -1.32 71.84
N ASN A 4 -1.32 -1.12 70.51
CA ASN A 4 -1.39 -2.11 69.42
C ASN A 4 -2.72 -2.80 69.08
N LEU A 5 -3.17 -2.66 67.81
CA LEU A 5 -3.26 -3.81 66.89
C LEU A 5 -3.42 -3.36 65.42
N ILE A 6 -2.32 -3.44 64.67
CA ILE A 6 -2.33 -3.32 63.20
C ILE A 6 -2.69 -4.71 62.65
N LYS A 7 -3.86 -4.86 62.04
CA LYS A 7 -4.14 -5.97 61.10
C LYS A 7 -4.13 -5.40 59.69
N LYS A 8 -2.95 -5.36 59.07
CA LYS A 8 -2.83 -5.15 57.61
C LYS A 8 -2.86 -6.52 56.95
N LEU A 9 -4.05 -6.93 56.52
CA LEU A 9 -4.19 -8.01 55.55
C LEU A 9 -3.83 -7.41 54.18
N GLY A 10 -2.55 -7.54 53.80
CA GLY A 10 -2.06 -7.08 52.51
C GLY A 10 -2.53 -8.02 51.42
N LEU A 11 -3.61 -7.66 50.73
CA LEU A 11 -4.03 -8.27 49.49
C LEU A 11 -3.06 -7.85 48.39
N ALA A 12 -2.07 -8.70 48.10
CA ALA A 12 -1.18 -8.51 46.96
C ALA A 12 -1.93 -8.87 45.67
N ALA A 13 -2.67 -7.91 45.11
CA ALA A 13 -3.21 -8.02 43.77
C ALA A 13 -2.05 -7.85 42.77
N LEU A 14 -1.59 -8.97 42.19
CA LEU A 14 -0.69 -8.99 41.04
C LEU A 14 -1.41 -8.36 39.85
N LEU A 15 -1.13 -7.08 39.57
CA LEU A 15 -1.56 -6.40 38.35
C LEU A 15 -0.73 -6.93 37.17
N ALA A 16 -1.22 -7.99 36.54
CA ALA A 16 -0.76 -8.42 35.22
C ALA A 16 -1.25 -7.39 34.19
N LEU A 17 -0.44 -6.36 33.91
CA LEU A 17 -0.67 -5.50 32.77
C LEU A 17 -0.38 -6.32 31.50
N PRO A 18 -1.34 -6.46 30.55
CA PRO A 18 -1.02 -7.05 29.27
C PRO A 18 -0.02 -6.14 28.56
N LEU A 19 1.19 -6.65 28.29
CA LEU A 19 2.05 -6.06 27.28
C LEU A 19 1.28 -6.12 25.97
N GLY A 20 0.63 -5.03 25.59
CA GLY A 20 0.21 -4.83 24.22
C GLY A 20 1.46 -4.95 23.36
N ALA A 21 1.58 -6.06 22.64
CA ALA A 21 2.59 -6.22 21.62
C ALA A 21 2.32 -5.14 20.57
N GLN A 22 2.98 -3.99 20.70
CA GLN A 22 3.13 -3.08 19.58
C GLN A 22 3.98 -3.84 18.58
N ALA A 23 3.34 -4.39 17.55
CA ALA A 23 4.02 -4.87 16.37
C ALA A 23 4.73 -3.66 15.76
N GLN A 24 5.99 -3.46 16.11
CA GLN A 24 6.85 -2.53 15.41
C GLN A 24 7.08 -3.17 14.04
N THR A 25 6.34 -2.72 13.04
CA THR A 25 6.65 -3.04 11.65
C THR A 25 8.05 -2.54 11.38
N GLU A 26 9.03 -3.45 11.26
CA GLU A 26 10.37 -3.09 10.81
C GLU A 26 10.26 -2.55 9.39
N GLU A 27 10.48 -1.24 9.24
CA GLU A 27 10.48 -0.58 7.93
C GLU A 27 11.68 -1.11 7.13
N LYS A 28 11.41 -1.94 6.12
CA LYS A 28 12.43 -2.35 5.16
C LYS A 28 12.80 -1.15 4.30
N LEU A 29 13.86 -0.46 4.69
CA LEU A 29 14.48 0.59 3.90
C LEU A 29 15.39 -0.03 2.83
N THR A 30 15.34 0.53 1.63
CA THR A 30 16.24 0.18 0.52
C THR A 30 17.14 1.37 0.24
N ASP A 31 18.43 1.12 0.09
CA ASP A 31 19.39 2.13 -0.37
C ASP A 31 19.18 2.38 -1.86
N VAL A 32 18.86 3.62 -2.23
CA VAL A 32 18.72 4.06 -3.62
C VAL A 32 19.71 5.20 -3.88
N ALA A 33 20.49 5.07 -4.95
CA ALA A 33 21.36 6.13 -5.40
C ALA A 33 20.58 7.06 -6.33
N TYR A 34 20.78 8.37 -6.19
CA TYR A 34 20.19 9.40 -7.02
C TYR A 34 21.28 10.23 -7.66
N LEU A 35 21.17 10.49 -8.97
CA LEU A 35 21.81 11.66 -9.54
C LEU A 35 20.98 12.89 -9.19
N VAL A 36 21.61 13.86 -8.57
CA VAL A 36 21.03 15.16 -8.27
C VAL A 36 21.66 16.19 -9.18
N VAL A 37 20.83 16.84 -10.01
CA VAL A 37 21.24 17.92 -10.90
C VAL A 37 20.63 19.22 -10.38
N GLU A 38 21.49 20.14 -9.95
CA GLU A 38 21.09 21.45 -9.48
C GLU A 38 21.14 22.45 -10.63
N GLN A 39 19.99 23.05 -10.90
CA GLN A 39 19.84 24.14 -11.84
C GLN A 39 19.53 25.43 -11.08
N GLU A 40 19.44 26.55 -11.80
CA GLU A 40 19.28 27.87 -11.21
C GLU A 40 18.07 27.99 -10.26
N THR A 41 16.94 27.39 -10.62
CA THR A 41 15.68 27.49 -9.87
C THR A 41 15.12 26.15 -9.41
N THR A 42 15.71 25.04 -9.85
CA THR A 42 15.15 23.70 -9.68
C THR A 42 16.25 22.68 -9.39
N THR A 43 15.92 21.66 -8.61
CA THR A 43 16.76 20.48 -8.40
C THR A 43 16.04 19.26 -8.96
N VAL A 44 16.66 18.57 -9.90
CA VAL A 44 16.15 17.33 -10.49
C VAL A 44 16.85 16.16 -9.83
N ARG A 45 16.08 15.14 -9.41
CA ARG A 45 16.60 13.89 -8.86
C ARG A 45 16.22 12.73 -9.76
N PHE A 46 17.20 11.94 -10.17
CA PHE A 46 17.01 10.76 -11.00
C PHE A 46 17.51 9.53 -10.26
N ALA A 47 16.64 8.55 -10.00
CA ALA A 47 17.02 7.31 -9.34
C ALA A 47 17.90 6.48 -10.28
N LEU A 48 19.01 5.98 -9.75
CA LEU A 48 20.00 5.19 -10.48
C LEU A 48 19.78 3.71 -10.17
N THR A 49 19.60 2.92 -11.22
CA THR A 49 19.46 1.46 -11.16
C THR A 49 20.80 0.75 -11.16
N SER A 50 21.88 1.45 -11.52
CA SER A 50 23.25 0.97 -11.59
C SER A 50 24.25 2.13 -11.49
N GLU A 51 25.54 1.81 -11.51
CA GLU A 51 26.60 2.81 -11.65
C GLU A 51 26.43 3.59 -12.98
N PRO A 52 26.16 4.90 -12.93
CA PRO A 52 25.93 5.65 -14.15
C PRO A 52 27.24 6.03 -14.82
N VAL A 53 27.20 6.13 -16.15
CA VAL A 53 28.24 6.80 -16.95
C VAL A 53 27.78 8.23 -17.20
N ILE A 54 28.59 9.19 -16.76
CA ILE A 54 28.37 10.62 -17.01
C ILE A 54 29.25 11.05 -18.18
N SER A 55 28.65 11.66 -19.19
CA SER A 55 29.33 12.15 -20.39
C SER A 55 28.76 13.49 -20.84
N PHE A 56 29.46 14.15 -21.76
CA PHE A 56 29.06 15.42 -22.32
C PHE A 56 29.04 15.31 -23.84
N ASP A 57 27.92 15.70 -24.45
CA ASP A 57 27.78 15.71 -25.90
C ASP A 57 26.86 16.84 -26.33
N ASN A 58 27.24 17.55 -27.40
CA ASN A 58 26.44 18.64 -28.00
C ASN A 58 25.90 19.67 -27.00
N GLY A 59 26.68 20.03 -25.98
CA GLY A 59 26.28 21.00 -24.94
C GLY A 59 25.31 20.45 -23.89
N ASN A 60 25.09 19.14 -23.87
CA ASN A 60 24.26 18.44 -22.91
C ASN A 60 25.11 17.59 -21.95
N LEU A 61 24.65 17.50 -20.71
CA LEU A 61 25.02 16.47 -19.75
C LEU A 61 24.21 15.21 -20.06
N ILE A 62 24.91 14.12 -20.38
CA ILE A 62 24.30 12.81 -20.64
C ILE A 62 24.66 11.87 -19.50
N VAL A 63 23.65 11.20 -18.97
CA VAL A 63 23.78 10.27 -17.85
C VAL A 63 23.11 8.98 -18.27
N ALA A 64 23.90 7.92 -18.43
CA ALA A 64 23.42 6.60 -18.81
C ALA A 64 23.54 5.63 -17.63
N SER A 65 22.48 4.89 -17.31
CA SER A 65 22.45 3.81 -16.31
C SER A 65 21.70 2.63 -16.91
N GLN A 66 22.40 1.54 -17.24
CA GLN A 66 21.84 0.38 -17.96
C GLN A 66 21.00 0.80 -19.18
N SER A 67 19.67 0.68 -19.11
CA SER A 67 18.71 0.98 -20.17
C SER A 67 18.19 2.42 -20.15
N ASP A 68 18.51 3.20 -19.12
CA ASP A 68 18.00 4.55 -18.94
C ASP A 68 19.07 5.58 -19.31
N THR A 69 18.69 6.55 -20.13
CA THR A 69 19.55 7.70 -20.48
C THR A 69 18.80 9.00 -20.21
N LEU A 70 19.37 9.83 -19.35
CA LEU A 70 18.96 11.21 -19.12
C LEU A 70 19.87 12.14 -19.92
N SER A 71 19.28 13.07 -20.67
CA SER A 71 20.01 14.13 -21.36
C SER A 71 19.42 15.48 -20.98
N THR A 72 20.25 16.40 -20.48
CA THR A 72 19.84 17.76 -20.11
C THR A 72 20.86 18.79 -20.59
N ALA A 73 20.40 19.98 -20.98
CA ALA A 73 21.29 21.08 -21.36
C ALA A 73 22.24 21.44 -20.21
N LEU A 74 23.53 21.57 -20.51
CA LEU A 74 24.56 21.90 -19.52
C LEU A 74 24.51 23.38 -19.10
N SER A 75 24.00 24.26 -19.98
CA SER A 75 23.95 25.72 -19.77
C SER A 75 23.17 26.16 -18.53
N GLY A 76 22.27 25.32 -18.02
CA GLY A 76 21.49 25.59 -16.81
C GLY A 76 21.98 24.82 -15.56
N VAL A 77 23.00 23.97 -15.68
CA VAL A 77 23.47 23.11 -14.58
C VAL A 77 24.52 23.84 -13.76
N LYS A 78 24.23 24.11 -12.49
CA LYS A 78 25.17 24.69 -11.52
C LYS A 78 26.05 23.63 -10.88
N ASN A 79 25.47 22.46 -10.58
CA ASN A 79 26.16 21.37 -9.92
C ASN A 79 25.49 20.02 -10.24
N TYR A 80 26.23 18.93 -10.14
CA TYR A 80 25.69 17.58 -10.18
C TYR A 80 26.45 16.67 -9.21
N ARG A 81 25.74 15.76 -8.53
CA ARG A 81 26.32 14.79 -7.59
C ARG A 81 25.50 13.52 -7.49
N ILE A 82 26.12 12.46 -6.99
CA ILE A 82 25.43 11.23 -6.63
C ILE A 82 25.19 11.22 -5.12
N GLU A 83 23.95 11.00 -4.71
CA GLU A 83 23.53 10.87 -3.31
C GLU A 83 22.91 9.50 -3.08
N SER A 84 23.28 8.83 -1.99
CA SER A 84 22.58 7.62 -1.55
C SER A 84 21.55 7.97 -0.49
N GLN A 85 20.32 7.49 -0.65
CA GLN A 85 19.24 7.71 0.30
C GLN A 85 18.54 6.40 0.63
N LYS A 86 18.30 6.16 1.91
CA LYS A 86 17.41 5.10 2.38
C LYS A 86 15.97 5.51 2.16
N VAL A 87 15.28 4.80 1.28
CA VAL A 87 13.86 5.02 0.97
C VAL A 87 13.05 3.82 1.40
N SER A 88 11.82 4.10 1.83
CA SER A 88 10.84 3.04 2.09
C SER A 88 10.35 2.47 0.78
N THR A 89 10.42 1.16 0.61
CA THR A 89 9.69 0.46 -0.45
C THR A 89 8.33 -0.06 0.05
N GLY A 90 7.98 0.21 1.32
CA GLY A 90 6.72 -0.19 1.94
C GLY A 90 5.66 0.90 1.88
N ILE A 91 4.39 0.50 2.07
CA ILE A 91 3.29 1.44 2.30
C ILE A 91 3.46 1.99 3.73
N ARG A 92 3.87 3.25 3.86
CA ARG A 92 4.12 3.90 5.15
C ARG A 92 2.85 4.09 5.98
N GLU A 93 1.77 4.44 5.29
CA GLU A 93 0.47 4.66 5.89
C GLU A 93 -0.57 4.41 4.79
N VAL A 94 -1.62 3.65 5.11
CA VAL A 94 -2.87 3.73 4.35
C VAL A 94 -3.56 4.96 4.92
N PRO A 95 -3.82 6.03 4.14
CA PRO A 95 -4.50 7.21 4.65
C PRO A 95 -5.73 6.73 5.41
N ALA A 96 -5.80 7.06 6.71
CA ALA A 96 -7.00 6.81 7.49
C ALA A 96 -8.15 7.36 6.65
N ALA A 97 -9.05 6.47 6.23
CA ALA A 97 -10.10 6.79 5.27
C ALA A 97 -10.67 8.15 5.65
N SER A 98 -10.39 9.17 4.82
CA SER A 98 -10.99 10.48 5.03
C SER A 98 -12.48 10.21 5.14
N ALA A 99 -13.10 10.64 6.23
CA ALA A 99 -14.46 10.30 6.63
C ALA A 99 -15.54 10.94 5.72
N ALA A 100 -15.30 10.89 4.41
CA ALA A 100 -16.16 11.29 3.31
C ALA A 100 -16.02 10.24 2.19
N GLY A 101 -16.41 9.00 2.51
CA GLY A 101 -16.40 7.89 1.56
C GLY A 101 -16.30 6.55 2.27
N THR A 102 -17.41 6.07 2.81
CA THR A 102 -17.55 4.72 3.39
C THR A 102 -17.46 3.65 2.30
N ASP A 103 -16.29 3.48 1.69
CA ASP A 103 -15.99 2.35 0.80
C ASP A 103 -14.88 1.50 1.44
N GLY A 104 -15.11 1.11 2.69
CA GLY A 104 -14.34 0.10 3.43
C GLY A 104 -14.62 -1.32 2.90
N SER A 105 -14.66 -1.50 1.58
CA SER A 105 -14.88 -2.80 0.98
C SER A 105 -13.62 -3.63 0.99
N ALA A 106 -13.49 -4.48 2.00
CA ALA A 106 -12.56 -5.60 1.98
C ALA A 106 -13.10 -6.67 1.01
N VAL A 107 -12.22 -7.14 0.11
CA VAL A 107 -12.52 -8.24 -0.82
C VAL A 107 -11.69 -9.45 -0.45
N SER A 108 -12.33 -10.59 -0.17
CA SER A 108 -11.65 -11.88 0.00
C SER A 108 -11.81 -12.73 -1.25
N PHE A 109 -10.69 -13.01 -1.92
CA PHE A 109 -10.67 -13.70 -3.21
C PHE A 109 -10.85 -15.22 -3.12
N ALA A 110 -10.76 -15.81 -1.93
CA ALA A 110 -11.01 -17.23 -1.75
C ALA A 110 -12.49 -17.58 -2.06
N ASN A 111 -13.43 -16.66 -1.77
CA ASN A 111 -14.87 -16.87 -1.90
C ASN A 111 -15.61 -15.68 -2.55
N ALA A 112 -14.90 -14.82 -3.29
CA ALA A 112 -15.41 -13.56 -3.87
C ALA A 112 -16.35 -12.81 -2.91
N GLU A 113 -15.90 -12.62 -1.68
CA GLU A 113 -16.65 -11.93 -0.64
C GLU A 113 -16.31 -10.45 -0.65
N VAL A 114 -17.31 -9.58 -0.57
CA VAL A 114 -17.19 -8.14 -0.47
C VAL A 114 -17.93 -7.64 0.76
N GLN A 115 -17.27 -6.84 1.57
CA GLN A 115 -17.85 -6.23 2.77
C GLN A 115 -18.01 -4.71 2.60
N GLY A 116 -18.58 -4.04 3.60
CA GLY A 116 -18.71 -2.58 3.63
C GLY A 116 -19.67 -2.01 2.57
N LEU A 117 -20.55 -2.84 2.01
CA LEU A 117 -21.53 -2.40 1.02
C LEU A 117 -22.77 -1.83 1.69
N LYS A 118 -23.47 -0.92 1.00
CA LYS A 118 -24.84 -0.55 1.39
C LYS A 118 -25.73 -1.78 1.30
N ALA A 119 -26.59 -2.01 2.30
CA ALA A 119 -27.60 -3.06 2.25
C ALA A 119 -28.44 -2.94 0.96
N GLY A 120 -28.65 -4.06 0.26
CA GLY A 120 -29.33 -4.05 -1.04
C GLY A 120 -28.40 -3.77 -2.24
N ALA A 121 -27.11 -3.50 -2.04
CA ALA A 121 -26.17 -3.32 -3.14
C ALA A 121 -25.97 -4.63 -3.92
N ARG A 122 -26.02 -4.54 -5.25
CA ARG A 122 -25.79 -5.68 -6.13
C ARG A 122 -24.30 -5.93 -6.33
N VAL A 123 -23.88 -7.18 -6.16
CA VAL A 123 -22.57 -7.68 -6.57
C VAL A 123 -22.77 -8.75 -7.64
N ALA A 124 -22.02 -8.66 -8.73
CA ALA A 124 -22.13 -9.61 -9.84
C ALA A 124 -20.76 -10.02 -10.37
N ILE A 125 -20.67 -11.24 -10.88
CA ILE A 125 -19.49 -11.78 -11.54
C ILE A 125 -19.78 -11.88 -13.03
N TYR A 126 -18.85 -11.39 -13.82
CA TYR A 126 -18.88 -11.42 -15.27
C TYR A 126 -17.67 -12.18 -15.80
N THR A 127 -17.84 -12.89 -16.92
CA THR A 127 -16.73 -13.36 -17.75
C THR A 127 -16.09 -12.20 -18.50
N THR A 128 -14.90 -12.41 -19.09
CA THR A 128 -14.15 -11.35 -19.79
C THR A 128 -14.83 -10.83 -21.06
N ASP A 129 -15.75 -11.60 -21.63
CA ASP A 129 -16.64 -11.21 -22.74
C ASP A 129 -17.89 -10.44 -22.27
N GLY A 130 -18.02 -10.17 -20.96
CA GLY A 130 -19.09 -9.38 -20.38
C GLY A 130 -20.37 -10.16 -20.04
N LYS A 131 -20.38 -11.50 -20.15
CA LYS A 131 -21.54 -12.30 -19.73
C LYS A 131 -21.60 -12.42 -18.21
N GLN A 132 -22.76 -12.11 -17.63
CA GLN A 132 -23.00 -12.31 -16.19
C GLN A 132 -23.13 -13.82 -15.88
N VAL A 133 -22.34 -14.32 -14.93
CA VAL A 133 -22.35 -15.73 -14.52
C VAL A 133 -22.86 -15.96 -13.09
N ALA A 134 -22.80 -14.95 -12.23
CA ALA A 134 -23.38 -15.00 -10.89
C ALA A 134 -23.75 -13.59 -10.39
N ALA A 135 -24.72 -13.49 -9.48
CA ALA A 135 -25.05 -12.25 -8.81
C ALA A 135 -25.67 -12.50 -7.43
N VAL A 136 -25.43 -11.59 -6.50
CA VAL A 136 -26.00 -11.58 -5.16
C VAL A 136 -26.28 -10.14 -4.74
N VAL A 137 -27.13 -9.98 -3.74
CA VAL A 137 -27.42 -8.69 -3.12
C VAL A 137 -26.83 -8.69 -1.72
N ALA A 138 -26.18 -7.58 -1.33
CA ALA A 138 -25.61 -7.44 -0.01
C ALA A 138 -26.69 -7.48 1.08
N GLY A 139 -26.43 -8.25 2.13
CA GLY A 139 -27.28 -8.35 3.31
C GLY A 139 -27.34 -7.05 4.12
N THR A 140 -28.13 -7.05 5.20
CA THR A 140 -28.22 -5.91 6.13
C THR A 140 -26.90 -5.62 6.86
N ASP A 141 -26.01 -6.61 6.93
CA ASP A 141 -24.64 -6.50 7.45
C ASP A 141 -23.65 -5.91 6.42
N GLY A 142 -24.11 -5.57 5.22
CA GLY A 142 -23.29 -5.00 4.16
C GLY A 142 -22.34 -6.01 3.50
N LYS A 143 -22.60 -7.31 3.65
CA LYS A 143 -21.78 -8.38 3.07
C LYS A 143 -22.47 -9.04 1.87
N ALA A 144 -21.67 -9.36 0.86
CA ALA A 144 -22.06 -10.12 -0.31
C ALA A 144 -21.00 -11.18 -0.58
N ALA A 145 -21.40 -12.45 -0.71
CA ALA A 145 -20.49 -13.56 -1.00
C ALA A 145 -21.00 -14.36 -2.19
N LEU A 146 -20.08 -14.73 -3.09
CA LEU A 146 -20.36 -15.53 -4.28
C LEU A 146 -19.34 -16.67 -4.38
N SER A 147 -19.80 -17.91 -4.32
CA SER A 147 -18.88 -19.04 -4.49
C SER A 147 -18.38 -19.12 -5.93
N LEU A 148 -17.05 -19.18 -6.11
CA LEU A 148 -16.40 -19.42 -7.40
C LEU A 148 -16.23 -20.91 -7.70
N SER A 149 -16.53 -21.79 -6.74
CA SER A 149 -16.21 -23.23 -6.79
C SER A 149 -16.82 -23.96 -7.99
N GLN A 150 -17.99 -23.49 -8.47
CA GLN A 150 -18.71 -24.07 -9.60
C GLN A 150 -18.35 -23.40 -10.94
N LEU A 151 -17.52 -22.36 -10.94
CA LEU A 151 -17.10 -21.67 -12.15
C LEU A 151 -15.82 -22.32 -12.70
N PRO A 152 -15.65 -22.40 -14.02
CA PRO A 152 -14.39 -22.81 -14.62
C PRO A 152 -13.21 -21.98 -14.11
N LYS A 153 -12.02 -22.58 -14.08
CA LYS A 153 -10.78 -21.85 -13.80
C LYS A 153 -10.56 -20.79 -14.86
N GLY A 154 -10.16 -19.59 -14.46
CA GLY A 154 -10.03 -18.47 -15.38
C GLY A 154 -10.17 -17.11 -14.73
N ILE A 155 -10.23 -16.08 -15.58
CA ILE A 155 -10.36 -14.68 -15.18
C ILE A 155 -11.84 -14.29 -15.17
N TYR A 156 -12.25 -13.60 -14.11
CA TYR A 156 -13.58 -13.01 -13.99
C TYR A 156 -13.48 -11.56 -13.53
N ILE A 157 -14.56 -10.80 -13.76
CA ILE A 157 -14.74 -9.44 -13.27
C ILE A 157 -15.82 -9.46 -12.21
N LEU A 158 -15.45 -9.17 -10.96
CA LEU A 158 -16.42 -8.89 -9.90
C LEU A 158 -16.78 -7.41 -9.92
N ARG A 159 -18.06 -7.11 -10.03
CA ARG A 159 -18.61 -5.75 -10.11
C ARG A 159 -19.45 -5.47 -8.89
N THR A 160 -19.11 -4.40 -8.18
CA THR A 160 -19.98 -3.73 -7.20
C THR A 160 -20.58 -2.47 -7.86
N PRO A 161 -21.49 -1.73 -7.22
CA PRO A 161 -22.06 -0.52 -7.82
C PRO A 161 -21.01 0.55 -8.17
N GLY A 162 -19.96 0.69 -7.35
CA GLY A 162 -18.93 1.70 -7.52
C GLY A 162 -17.61 1.22 -8.10
N LYS A 163 -17.30 -0.08 -8.02
CA LYS A 163 -15.96 -0.63 -8.34
C LYS A 163 -16.02 -1.94 -9.09
N SER A 164 -14.93 -2.25 -9.79
CA SER A 164 -14.74 -3.52 -10.49
C SER A 164 -13.39 -4.11 -10.10
N PHE A 165 -13.35 -5.42 -9.91
CA PHE A 165 -12.16 -6.16 -9.53
C PHE A 165 -11.94 -7.31 -10.49
N LYS A 166 -10.73 -7.44 -11.02
CA LYS A 166 -10.30 -8.63 -11.74
C LYS A 166 -9.95 -9.70 -10.73
N ILE A 167 -10.58 -10.87 -10.84
CA ILE A 167 -10.34 -12.01 -9.97
C ILE A 167 -9.89 -13.22 -10.81
N VAL A 168 -9.04 -14.06 -10.24
CA VAL A 168 -8.55 -15.28 -10.89
C VAL A 168 -9.06 -16.47 -10.08
N ASN A 169 -9.90 -17.30 -10.70
CA ASN A 169 -10.33 -18.58 -10.14
C ASN A 169 -9.29 -19.65 -10.50
N ARG A 170 -8.64 -20.24 -9.50
CA ARG A 170 -7.46 -21.12 -9.66
C ARG A 170 -7.76 -22.60 -9.58
#